data_AF-A0A820SUG9-F1
#
_entry.id   AF-A0A820SUG9-F1
#
_cell.length_a   1.000
_cell.length_b   1.000
_cell.length_c   1.000
_cell.angle_alpha   90.00
_cell.angle_beta   90.00
_cell.angle_gamma   90.00
#
_symmetry.space_group_name_H-M   'P 1'
#
loop_
_entity.id
_entity.type
_entity.pdbx_description
1 polymer ?
#
loop_
_entity_poly.entity_id
_entity_poly.type
_entity_poly.pdbx_seq_one_letter_code
_entity_poly.pdbx_strand_id
1 'polypeptide(L)'
;REQKAENSLRKASRKLARAEGELERTEISLVQCQHDFDVAMQTKQTYQTDYDALLKRRNDANTLISGLTGLPNDDLSIQNGIIATSNYRYPLLIDPQLQGKSWIKDMERDHDLVITTLNSKLFRQQLDDSIAFGRPLLIEDVKEELDPILDPILEKNFSKLDRTLRLYITTKLANPTYAPEICARVSVIDFTVTQRGLEHQLLSLLIANERNELERERVTLARETTKNKRMLKELEDNLLIKLTSSLLDDPSVVEVLNANKRIATEVKEKVVIAEETKMKISTARE
;
A
#
# COMPACT_ATOMS: atom_id res chain seq x y z
N ARG A 1 -78.69 2.32 38.24
CA ARG A 1 -77.96 1.47 37.26
C ARG A 1 -77.13 2.34 36.32
N GLU A 2 -77.71 3.41 35.82
CA GLU A 2 -77.10 4.44 34.96
C GLU A 2 -75.81 5.06 35.54
N GLN A 3 -75.83 5.52 36.79
CA GLN A 3 -74.67 6.14 37.44
C GLN A 3 -73.49 5.18 37.71
N LYS A 4 -73.77 3.86 37.75
CA LYS A 4 -72.74 2.83 37.86
C LYS A 4 -72.09 2.56 36.50
N ALA A 5 -72.87 2.62 35.43
CA ALA A 5 -72.38 2.54 34.06
C ALA A 5 -71.54 3.76 33.69
N GLU A 6 -71.97 4.97 34.08
CA GLU A 6 -71.25 6.23 33.83
C GLU A 6 -69.90 6.29 34.54
N ASN A 7 -69.83 5.84 35.81
CA ASN A 7 -68.57 5.72 36.55
C ASN A 7 -67.64 4.65 35.95
N SER A 8 -68.19 3.56 35.42
CA SER A 8 -67.41 2.53 34.72
C SER A 8 -66.86 3.06 33.40
N LEU A 9 -67.67 3.80 32.64
CA LEU A 9 -67.27 4.48 31.39
C LEU A 9 -66.13 5.46 31.66
N ARG A 10 -66.25 6.30 32.69
CA ARG A 10 -65.22 7.27 33.08
C ARG A 10 -63.90 6.58 33.50
N LYS A 11 -63.96 5.42 34.16
CA LYS A 11 -62.77 4.62 34.48
C LYS A 11 -62.14 4.01 33.23
N ALA A 12 -62.95 3.52 32.29
CA ALA A 12 -62.47 2.98 31.02
C ALA A 12 -61.80 4.07 30.16
N SER A 13 -62.42 5.25 30.01
CA SER A 13 -61.83 6.38 29.27
C SER A 13 -60.50 6.86 29.86
N ARG A 14 -60.35 6.85 31.20
CA ARG A 14 -59.07 7.18 31.85
C ARG A 14 -57.99 6.14 31.64
N LYS A 15 -58.36 4.85 31.53
CA LYS A 15 -57.40 3.79 31.21
C LYS A 15 -56.98 3.85 29.74
N LEU A 16 -57.93 4.13 28.84
CA LEU A 16 -57.68 4.33 27.43
C LEU A 16 -56.67 5.48 27.21
N ALA A 17 -56.92 6.65 27.80
CA ALA A 17 -56.03 7.80 27.67
C ALA A 17 -54.61 7.56 28.24
N ARG A 18 -54.47 6.69 29.26
CA ARG A 18 -53.16 6.28 29.77
C ARG A 18 -52.44 5.35 28.81
N ALA A 19 -53.14 4.38 28.26
CA ALA A 19 -52.60 3.45 27.27
C ALA A 19 -52.20 4.18 25.98
N GLU A 20 -52.99 5.16 25.53
CA GLU A 20 -52.67 6.02 24.38
C GLU A 20 -51.39 6.84 24.62
N GLY A 21 -51.25 7.44 25.81
CA GLY A 21 -50.04 8.18 26.18
C GLY A 21 -48.80 7.30 26.37
N GLU A 22 -48.95 6.03 26.77
CA GLU A 22 -47.86 5.05 26.81
C GLU A 22 -47.47 4.61 25.39
N LEU A 23 -48.45 4.37 24.52
CA LEU A 23 -48.24 4.02 23.11
C LEU A 23 -47.42 5.11 22.41
N GLU A 24 -47.81 6.38 22.54
CA GLU A 24 -47.14 7.52 21.92
C GLU A 24 -45.68 7.66 22.39
N ARG A 25 -45.40 7.39 23.67
CA ARG A 25 -44.02 7.38 24.21
C ARG A 25 -43.20 6.23 23.63
N THR A 26 -43.80 5.05 23.49
CA THR A 26 -43.11 3.90 22.89
C THR A 26 -42.85 4.11 21.41
N GLU A 27 -43.75 4.76 20.67
CA GLU A 27 -43.57 5.10 19.27
C GLU A 27 -42.43 6.09 19.07
N ILE A 28 -42.36 7.15 19.89
CA ILE A 28 -41.24 8.11 19.86
C ILE A 28 -39.92 7.39 20.14
N SER A 29 -39.87 6.53 21.16
CA SER A 29 -38.66 5.77 21.49
C SER A 29 -38.25 4.78 20.40
N LEU A 30 -39.23 4.18 19.70
CA LEU A 30 -38.98 3.28 18.58
C LEU A 30 -38.36 4.04 17.41
N VAL A 31 -38.94 5.19 17.03
CA VAL A 31 -38.42 6.05 15.96
C VAL A 31 -36.99 6.49 16.26
N GLN A 32 -36.71 6.84 17.53
CA GLN A 32 -35.39 7.27 17.96
C GLN A 32 -34.37 6.12 17.92
N CYS A 33 -34.76 4.93 18.35
CA CYS A 33 -33.94 3.72 18.24
C CYS A 33 -33.66 3.35 16.77
N GLN A 34 -34.63 3.54 15.89
CA GLN A 34 -34.48 3.29 14.46
C GLN A 34 -33.53 4.29 13.81
N HIS A 35 -33.61 5.56 14.20
CA HIS A 35 -32.67 6.59 13.78
C HIS A 35 -31.23 6.27 14.23
N ASP A 36 -31.05 5.89 15.50
CA ASP A 36 -29.73 5.52 16.03
C ASP A 36 -29.16 4.28 15.33
N PHE A 37 -30.02 3.31 14.98
CA PHE A 37 -29.64 2.13 14.21
C PHE A 37 -29.18 2.49 12.79
N ASP A 38 -29.89 3.39 12.10
CA ASP A 38 -29.53 3.83 10.76
C ASP A 38 -28.19 4.59 10.75
N VAL A 39 -27.97 5.46 11.75
CA VAL A 39 -26.69 6.15 11.95
C VAL A 39 -25.56 5.14 12.22
N ALA A 40 -25.79 4.16 13.10
CA ALA A 40 -24.80 3.12 13.38
C ALA A 40 -24.46 2.27 12.14
N MET A 41 -25.47 1.96 11.31
CA MET A 41 -25.29 1.23 10.06
C MET A 41 -24.48 2.03 9.03
N GLN A 42 -24.76 3.32 8.86
CA GLN A 42 -23.95 4.20 8.01
C GLN A 42 -22.50 4.28 8.48
N THR A 43 -22.29 4.45 9.79
CA THR A 43 -20.95 4.55 10.37
C THR A 43 -20.17 3.24 10.18
N LYS A 44 -20.83 2.09 10.35
CA LYS A 44 -20.24 0.78 10.04
C LYS A 44 -19.82 0.69 8.56
N GLN A 45 -20.66 1.18 7.66
CA GLN A 45 -20.38 1.15 6.22
C GLN A 45 -19.18 2.04 5.85
N THR A 46 -19.05 3.22 6.45
CA THR A 46 -17.87 4.08 6.25
C THR A 46 -16.59 3.44 6.76
N TYR A 47 -16.63 2.78 7.94
CA TYR A 47 -15.47 2.03 8.44
C TYR A 47 -15.09 0.86 7.54
N GLN A 48 -16.08 0.19 6.95
CA GLN A 48 -15.84 -0.90 6.00
C GLN A 48 -15.10 -0.38 4.75
N THR A 49 -15.56 0.75 4.18
CA THR A 49 -14.91 1.35 3.01
C THR A 49 -13.50 1.86 3.31
N ASP A 50 -13.29 2.43 4.50
CA ASP A 50 -11.96 2.89 4.92
C ASP A 50 -11.01 1.71 5.13
N TYR A 51 -11.50 0.62 5.72
CA TYR A 51 -10.74 -0.62 5.87
C TYR A 51 -10.29 -1.19 4.52
N ASP A 52 -11.20 -1.27 3.55
CA ASP A 52 -10.88 -1.77 2.21
C ASP A 52 -9.88 -0.88 1.48
N ALA A 53 -9.98 0.45 1.65
CA ALA A 53 -9.02 1.40 1.11
C ALA A 53 -7.62 1.25 1.75
N LEU A 54 -7.55 1.04 3.06
CA LEU A 54 -6.30 0.78 3.77
C LEU A 54 -5.69 -0.56 3.37
N LEU A 55 -6.49 -1.61 3.22
CA LEU A 55 -6.03 -2.92 2.78
C LEU A 55 -5.45 -2.84 1.38
N LYS A 56 -6.10 -2.13 0.46
CA LYS A 56 -5.58 -1.85 -0.88
C LYS A 56 -4.24 -1.12 -0.80
N ARG A 57 -4.15 -0.04 -0.04
CA ARG A 57 -2.91 0.72 0.13
C ARG A 57 -1.78 -0.11 0.74
N ARG A 58 -2.09 -1.02 1.67
CA ARG A 58 -1.13 -1.95 2.26
C ARG A 58 -0.62 -2.95 1.20
N ASN A 59 -1.50 -3.49 0.39
CA ASN A 59 -1.14 -4.42 -0.67
C ASN A 59 -0.32 -3.73 -1.76
N ASP A 60 -0.68 -2.50 -2.12
CA ASP A 60 0.11 -1.65 -3.02
C ASP A 60 1.51 -1.42 -2.43
N ALA A 61 1.60 -1.05 -1.15
CA ALA A 61 2.89 -0.85 -0.46
C ALA A 61 3.73 -2.14 -0.39
N ASN A 62 3.12 -3.29 -0.11
CA ASN A 62 3.82 -4.57 -0.10
C ASN A 62 4.33 -4.96 -1.50
N THR A 63 3.55 -4.66 -2.54
CA THR A 63 3.94 -4.86 -3.94
C THR A 63 5.13 -3.96 -4.29
N LEU A 64 5.11 -2.69 -3.88
CA LEU A 64 6.23 -1.76 -4.03
C LEU A 64 7.48 -2.27 -3.28
N ILE A 65 7.34 -2.75 -2.05
CA ILE A 65 8.46 -3.26 -1.24
C ILE A 65 9.06 -4.52 -1.87
N SER A 66 8.23 -5.46 -2.35
CA SER A 66 8.69 -6.64 -3.10
C SER A 66 9.39 -6.22 -4.38
N GLY A 67 8.86 -5.21 -5.06
CA GLY A 67 9.43 -4.66 -6.29
C GLY A 67 10.79 -4.01 -6.13
N LEU A 68 11.15 -3.54 -4.93
CA LEU A 68 12.48 -2.96 -4.69
C LEU A 68 13.57 -4.00 -4.44
N THR A 69 13.20 -5.28 -4.32
CA THR A 69 14.17 -6.36 -4.13
C THR A 69 14.90 -6.68 -5.45
N GLY A 70 16.24 -6.73 -5.42
CA GLY A 70 17.07 -7.03 -6.60
C GLY A 70 17.47 -5.83 -7.45
N LEU A 71 16.96 -4.61 -7.18
CA LEU A 71 17.47 -3.38 -7.79
C LEU A 71 18.73 -2.88 -7.06
N PRO A 72 19.66 -2.23 -7.77
CA PRO A 72 20.74 -1.52 -7.10
C PRO A 72 20.21 -0.36 -6.25
N ASN A 73 20.96 -0.07 -5.17
CA ASN A 73 20.59 0.88 -4.12
C ASN A 73 20.80 2.36 -4.52
N ASP A 74 20.69 2.69 -5.81
CA ASP A 74 20.72 4.08 -6.28
C ASP A 74 19.30 4.67 -6.32
N ASP A 75 19.19 5.96 -5.99
CA ASP A 75 17.90 6.65 -5.87
C ASP A 75 17.08 6.60 -7.17
N LEU A 76 17.76 6.65 -8.33
CA LEU A 76 17.13 6.58 -9.64
C LEU A 76 16.52 5.20 -9.89
N SER A 77 17.28 4.12 -9.66
CA SER A 77 16.79 2.75 -9.80
C SER A 77 15.62 2.46 -8.85
N ILE A 78 15.66 2.96 -7.62
CA ILE A 78 14.55 2.84 -6.66
C ILE A 78 13.29 3.55 -7.18
N GLN A 79 13.42 4.79 -7.65
CA GLN A 79 12.29 5.54 -8.23
C GLN A 79 11.72 4.85 -9.45
N ASN A 80 12.58 4.38 -10.35
CA ASN A 80 12.20 3.64 -11.54
C ASN A 80 11.47 2.33 -11.20
N GLY A 81 11.95 1.59 -10.19
CA GLY A 81 11.29 0.39 -9.67
C GLY A 81 9.89 0.65 -9.12
N ILE A 82 9.70 1.76 -8.40
CA ILE A 82 8.39 2.19 -7.88
C ILE A 82 7.43 2.51 -9.04
N ILE A 83 7.91 3.24 -10.06
CA ILE A 83 7.07 3.59 -11.22
C ILE A 83 6.69 2.33 -12.00
N ALA A 84 7.64 1.41 -12.20
CA ALA A 84 7.44 0.16 -12.94
C ALA A 84 6.46 -0.80 -12.25
N THR A 85 6.37 -0.76 -10.92
CA THR A 85 5.45 -1.59 -10.13
C THR A 85 4.11 -0.88 -9.84
N SER A 86 4.00 0.41 -10.16
CA SER A 86 2.75 1.13 -10.05
C SER A 86 1.74 0.64 -11.10
N ASN A 87 0.59 0.12 -10.66
CA ASN A 87 -0.39 -0.57 -11.53
C ASN A 87 -1.22 0.38 -12.44
N TYR A 88 -0.73 1.60 -12.71
CA TYR A 88 -1.49 2.61 -13.46
C TYR A 88 -1.44 2.34 -14.98
N ARG A 89 -0.25 2.12 -15.54
CA ARG A 89 0.01 1.75 -16.94
C ARG A 89 1.10 0.69 -16.98
N TYR A 90 1.16 -0.07 -18.06
CA TYR A 90 2.20 -1.08 -18.23
C TYR A 90 3.57 -0.42 -18.47
N PRO A 91 4.63 -0.86 -17.77
CA PRO A 91 5.96 -0.28 -17.93
C PRO A 91 6.64 -0.73 -19.23
N LEU A 92 7.24 0.22 -19.92
CA LEU A 92 8.19 0.02 -21.00
C LEU A 92 9.56 0.51 -20.53
N LEU A 93 10.51 -0.42 -20.43
CA LEU A 93 11.82 -0.23 -19.83
C LEU A 93 12.85 -0.03 -20.94
N ILE A 94 13.48 1.14 -20.97
CA ILE A 94 14.64 1.43 -21.81
C ILE A 94 15.86 0.92 -21.06
N ASP A 95 16.35 -0.26 -21.42
CA ASP A 95 17.33 -1.01 -20.64
C ASP A 95 18.43 -1.60 -21.55
N PRO A 96 19.36 -0.78 -22.06
CA PRO A 96 20.45 -1.27 -22.89
C PRO A 96 21.44 -2.16 -22.12
N GLN A 97 21.50 -2.04 -20.79
CA GLN A 97 22.37 -2.85 -19.92
C GLN A 97 21.71 -4.12 -19.35
N LEU A 98 20.43 -4.36 -19.65
CA LEU A 98 19.65 -5.53 -19.18
C LEU A 98 19.46 -5.63 -17.66
N GLN A 99 19.62 -4.52 -16.93
CA GLN A 99 19.46 -4.47 -15.48
C GLN A 99 17.98 -4.62 -15.08
N GLY A 100 17.09 -3.86 -15.71
CA GLY A 100 15.65 -3.93 -15.49
C GLY A 100 15.08 -5.30 -15.87
N LYS A 101 15.60 -5.90 -16.96
CA LYS A 101 15.25 -7.28 -17.36
C LYS A 101 15.63 -8.31 -16.28
N SER A 102 16.85 -8.25 -15.75
CA SER A 102 17.26 -9.18 -14.68
C SER A 102 16.39 -9.00 -13.45
N TRP A 103 16.15 -7.75 -13.07
CA TRP A 103 15.31 -7.40 -11.94
C TRP A 103 13.87 -7.96 -12.05
N ILE A 104 13.20 -7.81 -13.20
CA ILE A 104 11.85 -8.38 -13.37
C ILE A 104 11.85 -9.90 -13.24
N LYS A 105 12.86 -10.58 -13.77
CA LYS A 105 12.99 -12.04 -13.65
C LYS A 105 13.16 -12.49 -12.21
N ASP A 106 13.92 -11.73 -11.43
CA ASP A 106 14.11 -12.00 -10.00
C ASP A 106 12.83 -11.72 -9.21
N MET A 107 12.14 -10.61 -9.51
CA MET A 107 10.91 -10.19 -8.85
C MET A 107 9.73 -11.14 -9.11
N GLU A 108 9.58 -11.63 -10.34
CA GLU A 108 8.47 -12.52 -10.76
C GLU A 108 8.84 -14.01 -10.75
N ARG A 109 9.95 -14.38 -10.08
CA ARG A 109 10.44 -15.76 -9.98
C ARG A 109 9.39 -16.73 -9.43
N ASP A 110 8.59 -16.29 -8.47
CA ASP A 110 7.58 -17.12 -7.80
C ASP A 110 6.20 -17.11 -8.50
N HIS A 111 6.05 -16.35 -9.59
CA HIS A 111 4.77 -16.14 -10.29
C HIS A 111 4.73 -16.72 -11.71
N ASP A 112 5.67 -17.62 -12.06
CA ASP A 112 5.75 -18.27 -13.38
C ASP A 112 5.81 -17.28 -14.57
N LEU A 113 6.76 -16.33 -14.50
CA LEU A 113 7.00 -15.34 -15.56
C LEU A 113 7.18 -15.98 -16.95
N VAL A 114 6.33 -15.57 -17.90
CA VAL A 114 6.45 -15.94 -19.31
C VAL A 114 7.29 -14.90 -20.04
N ILE A 115 8.31 -15.34 -20.77
CA ILE A 115 9.20 -14.46 -21.54
C ILE A 115 8.96 -14.70 -23.03
N THR A 116 8.73 -13.64 -23.78
CA THR A 116 8.45 -13.70 -25.22
C THR A 116 9.07 -12.52 -25.97
N THR A 117 9.07 -12.56 -27.30
CA THR A 117 9.48 -11.45 -28.18
C THR A 117 8.38 -11.23 -29.21
N LEU A 118 8.24 -10.01 -29.72
CA LEU A 118 7.21 -9.68 -30.74
C LEU A 118 7.35 -10.52 -32.03
N ASN A 119 8.57 -10.97 -32.34
CA ASN A 119 8.84 -11.80 -33.52
C ASN A 119 8.56 -13.30 -33.31
N SER A 120 8.18 -13.72 -32.10
CA SER A 120 7.91 -15.12 -31.79
C SER A 120 6.62 -15.60 -32.47
N LYS A 121 6.67 -16.75 -33.14
CA LYS A 121 5.47 -17.39 -33.72
C LYS A 121 4.42 -17.76 -32.66
N LEU A 122 4.86 -17.95 -31.42
CA LEU A 122 4.03 -18.32 -30.28
C LEU A 122 3.54 -17.10 -29.49
N PHE A 123 3.87 -15.87 -29.92
CA PHE A 123 3.55 -14.65 -29.18
C PHE A 123 2.06 -14.53 -28.85
N ARG A 124 1.18 -14.71 -29.85
CA ARG A 124 -0.28 -14.69 -29.65
C ARG A 124 -0.76 -15.72 -28.63
N GLN A 125 -0.28 -16.96 -28.76
CA GLN A 125 -0.67 -18.03 -27.85
C GLN A 125 -0.20 -17.75 -26.42
N GLN A 126 1.06 -17.32 -26.24
CA GLN A 126 1.60 -16.98 -24.93
C GLN A 126 0.89 -15.77 -24.30
N LEU A 127 0.46 -14.81 -25.12
CA LEU A 127 -0.32 -13.66 -24.68
C LEU A 127 -1.70 -14.07 -24.18
N ASP A 128 -2.42 -14.87 -24.97
CA ASP A 128 -3.74 -15.40 -24.61
C ASP A 128 -3.67 -16.26 -23.34
N ASP A 129 -2.66 -17.13 -23.24
CA ASP A 129 -2.42 -17.94 -22.04
C ASP A 129 -2.13 -17.06 -20.81
N SER A 130 -1.32 -16.01 -20.97
CA SER A 130 -1.00 -15.09 -19.86
C SER A 130 -2.22 -14.32 -19.39
N ILE A 131 -3.12 -13.92 -20.30
CA ILE A 131 -4.40 -13.28 -19.97
C ILE A 131 -5.34 -14.27 -19.27
N ALA A 132 -5.46 -15.49 -19.80
CA ALA A 132 -6.38 -16.50 -19.26
C ALA A 132 -5.98 -16.98 -17.86
N PHE A 133 -4.69 -17.17 -17.62
CA PHE A 133 -4.15 -17.68 -16.35
C PHE A 133 -3.64 -16.57 -15.42
N GLY A 134 -3.64 -15.31 -15.85
CA GLY A 134 -3.12 -14.18 -15.07
C GLY A 134 -1.62 -14.26 -14.81
N ARG A 135 -0.85 -14.91 -15.68
CA ARG A 135 0.61 -15.04 -15.54
C ARG A 135 1.30 -13.74 -15.95
N PRO A 136 2.37 -13.32 -15.26
CA PRO A 136 3.18 -12.19 -15.71
C PRO A 136 3.81 -12.47 -17.07
N LEU A 137 3.77 -11.49 -17.96
CA LEU A 137 4.36 -11.57 -19.30
C LEU A 137 5.43 -10.50 -19.48
N LEU A 138 6.63 -10.91 -19.88
CA LEU A 138 7.74 -10.03 -20.26
C LEU A 138 7.95 -10.12 -21.78
N ILE A 139 7.76 -8.99 -22.47
CA ILE A 139 8.08 -8.84 -23.88
C ILE A 139 9.49 -8.23 -24.01
N GLU A 140 10.40 -9.01 -24.58
CA GLU A 140 11.80 -8.63 -24.77
C GLU A 140 12.04 -8.00 -26.15
N ASP A 141 13.06 -7.13 -26.19
CA ASP A 141 13.65 -6.56 -27.40
C ASP A 141 12.64 -5.84 -28.32
N VAL A 142 11.70 -5.12 -27.71
CA VAL A 142 10.77 -4.27 -28.45
C VAL A 142 11.54 -3.11 -29.10
N LYS A 143 11.22 -2.82 -30.36
CA LYS A 143 11.83 -1.72 -31.11
C LYS A 143 11.05 -0.42 -30.84
N GLU A 144 10.94 0.45 -31.82
CA GLU A 144 10.19 1.71 -31.74
C GLU A 144 8.69 1.52 -32.01
N GLU A 145 8.30 0.38 -32.60
CA GLU A 145 6.92 0.03 -32.88
C GLU A 145 6.45 -1.13 -31.99
N LEU A 146 5.20 -1.04 -31.53
CA LEU A 146 4.47 -2.09 -30.84
C LEU A 146 3.51 -2.77 -31.81
N ASP A 147 3.30 -4.08 -31.68
CA ASP A 147 2.30 -4.79 -32.48
C ASP A 147 0.89 -4.29 -32.08
N PRO A 148 0.04 -3.85 -33.04
CA PRO A 148 -1.32 -3.37 -32.77
C PRO A 148 -2.21 -4.36 -32.02
N ILE A 149 -1.87 -5.65 -31.98
CA ILE A 149 -2.58 -6.61 -31.12
C ILE A 149 -2.53 -6.26 -29.63
N LEU A 150 -1.52 -5.49 -29.21
CA LEU A 150 -1.37 -5.04 -27.82
C LEU A 150 -2.25 -3.84 -27.50
N ASP A 151 -2.71 -3.08 -28.49
CA ASP A 151 -3.50 -1.87 -28.31
C ASP A 151 -4.68 -2.03 -27.33
N PRO A 152 -5.56 -3.05 -27.48
CA PRO A 152 -6.72 -3.18 -26.60
C PRO A 152 -6.34 -3.62 -25.17
N ILE A 153 -5.19 -4.27 -25.00
CA ILE A 153 -4.62 -4.63 -23.68
C ILE A 153 -4.05 -3.39 -23.02
N LEU A 154 -3.26 -2.60 -23.76
CA LEU A 154 -2.62 -1.38 -23.27
C LEU A 154 -3.65 -0.31 -22.86
N GLU A 155 -4.77 -0.23 -23.58
CA GLU A 155 -5.89 0.66 -23.24
C GLU A 155 -6.74 0.16 -22.07
N LYS A 156 -6.47 -1.06 -21.56
CA LYS A 156 -7.25 -1.71 -20.50
C LYS A 156 -8.75 -1.77 -20.83
N ASN A 157 -9.08 -1.91 -22.12
CA ASN A 157 -10.44 -1.85 -22.65
C ASN A 157 -11.23 -3.16 -22.49
N PHE A 158 -10.69 -4.13 -21.75
CA PHE A 158 -11.28 -5.46 -21.57
C PHE A 158 -11.85 -5.71 -20.17
N SER A 159 -12.57 -6.85 -20.10
CA SER A 159 -13.33 -7.37 -18.97
C SER A 159 -12.53 -7.50 -17.65
N LYS A 160 -13.22 -7.82 -16.54
CA LYS A 160 -12.62 -7.93 -15.19
C LYS A 160 -11.39 -8.87 -15.09
N LEU A 161 -11.21 -9.81 -16.02
CA LEU A 161 -10.11 -10.79 -16.01
C LEU A 161 -8.77 -10.17 -16.40
N ASP A 162 -8.76 -9.21 -17.30
CA ASP A 162 -7.55 -8.54 -17.81
C ASP A 162 -6.89 -7.63 -16.77
N ARG A 163 -7.63 -7.25 -15.72
CA ARG A 163 -7.12 -6.40 -14.63
C ARG A 163 -6.07 -7.10 -13.76
N THR A 164 -5.91 -8.41 -13.87
CA THR A 164 -4.87 -9.16 -13.15
C THR A 164 -3.61 -9.39 -13.97
N LEU A 165 -3.62 -9.09 -15.28
CA LEU A 165 -2.44 -9.27 -16.12
C LEU A 165 -1.34 -8.28 -15.71
N ARG A 166 -0.15 -8.81 -15.43
CA ARG A 166 1.08 -8.02 -15.28
C ARG A 166 1.89 -8.12 -16.57
N LEU A 167 1.99 -7.02 -17.30
CA LEU A 167 2.74 -6.95 -18.55
C LEU A 167 3.95 -6.03 -18.36
N TYR A 168 5.12 -6.53 -18.73
CA TYR A 168 6.38 -5.81 -18.74
C TYR A 168 6.95 -5.77 -20.16
N ILE A 169 7.42 -4.60 -20.59
CA ILE A 169 8.01 -4.43 -21.91
C ILE A 169 9.44 -3.91 -21.73
N THR A 170 10.39 -4.45 -22.49
CA THR A 170 11.80 -4.03 -22.44
C THR A 170 12.33 -3.75 -23.84
N THR A 171 13.21 -2.75 -23.95
CA THR A 171 13.98 -2.45 -25.15
C THR A 171 15.46 -2.32 -24.85
N LYS A 172 16.29 -2.79 -25.79
CA LYS A 172 17.76 -2.60 -25.75
C LYS A 172 18.21 -1.32 -26.45
N LEU A 173 17.31 -0.60 -27.10
CA LEU A 173 17.64 0.65 -27.76
C LEU A 173 17.94 1.69 -26.67
N ALA A 174 19.12 2.31 -26.72
CA ALA A 174 19.51 3.30 -25.71
C ALA A 174 18.76 4.63 -25.86
N ASN A 175 18.31 4.97 -27.07
CA ASN A 175 17.55 6.20 -27.35
C ASN A 175 16.46 5.93 -28.39
N PRO A 176 15.40 5.17 -28.04
CA PRO A 176 14.29 4.91 -28.94
C PRO A 176 13.40 6.15 -29.08
N THR A 177 12.96 6.45 -30.30
CA THR A 177 11.99 7.53 -30.53
C THR A 177 10.58 6.93 -30.59
N TYR A 178 9.88 6.94 -29.46
CA TYR A 178 8.50 6.47 -29.41
C TYR A 178 7.52 7.54 -29.86
N ALA A 179 6.54 7.14 -30.68
CA ALA A 179 5.46 8.01 -31.09
C ALA A 179 4.59 8.41 -29.87
N PRO A 180 4.00 9.63 -29.85
CA PRO A 180 3.18 10.11 -28.73
C PRO A 180 2.05 9.15 -28.32
N GLU A 181 1.51 8.40 -29.28
CA GLU A 181 0.46 7.40 -29.08
C GLU A 181 0.95 6.25 -28.18
N ILE A 182 2.22 5.85 -28.29
CA ILE A 182 2.83 4.84 -27.43
C ILE A 182 3.03 5.42 -26.03
N CYS A 183 3.65 6.60 -25.94
CA CYS A 183 3.91 7.28 -24.66
C CYS A 183 2.63 7.61 -23.85
N ALA A 184 1.48 7.72 -24.51
CA ALA A 184 0.19 7.91 -23.82
C ALA A 184 -0.34 6.63 -23.15
N ARG A 185 -0.01 5.45 -23.71
CA ARG A 185 -0.57 4.14 -23.32
C ARG A 185 0.33 3.37 -22.37
N VAL A 186 1.65 3.47 -22.53
CA VAL A 186 2.64 2.83 -21.64
C VAL A 186 3.36 3.86 -20.76
N SER A 187 3.88 3.40 -19.63
CA SER A 187 4.83 4.19 -18.83
C SER A 187 6.24 3.92 -19.34
N VAL A 188 6.80 4.84 -20.12
CA VAL A 188 8.20 4.75 -20.56
C VAL A 188 9.11 5.11 -19.38
N ILE A 189 10.02 4.20 -19.03
CA ILE A 189 10.93 4.35 -17.90
C ILE A 189 12.35 4.10 -18.39
N ASP A 190 13.22 5.08 -18.12
CA ASP A 190 14.61 5.01 -18.50
C ASP A 190 15.43 4.29 -17.42
N PHE A 191 15.83 3.05 -17.72
CA PHE A 191 16.69 2.21 -16.90
C PHE A 191 18.17 2.27 -17.32
N THR A 192 18.54 3.25 -18.16
CA THR A 192 19.96 3.45 -18.48
C THR A 192 20.77 3.74 -17.22
N VAL A 193 21.86 3.00 -17.08
CA VAL A 193 22.78 3.21 -15.98
C VAL A 193 23.50 4.55 -16.18
N THR A 194 23.23 5.51 -15.30
CA THR A 194 23.93 6.79 -15.28
C THR A 194 25.33 6.63 -14.69
N GLN A 195 26.28 7.49 -15.09
CA GLN A 195 27.65 7.47 -14.55
C GLN A 195 27.65 7.59 -13.01
N ARG A 196 26.86 8.51 -12.46
CA ARG A 196 26.72 8.69 -11.00
C ARG A 196 26.12 7.44 -10.33
N GLY A 197 25.15 6.79 -10.98
CA GLY A 197 24.57 5.54 -10.50
C GLY A 197 25.62 4.42 -10.44
N LEU A 198 26.41 4.27 -11.50
CA LEU A 198 27.51 3.30 -11.55
C LEU A 198 28.58 3.59 -10.49
N GLU A 199 28.97 4.86 -10.32
CA GLU A 199 29.91 5.28 -9.27
C GLU A 199 29.40 4.90 -7.87
N HIS A 200 28.12 5.17 -7.58
CA HIS A 200 27.51 4.77 -6.31
C HIS A 200 27.46 3.25 -6.12
N GLN A 201 27.17 2.49 -7.18
CA GLN A 201 27.15 1.03 -7.15
C GLN A 201 28.56 0.46 -6.89
N LEU A 202 29.58 0.96 -7.59
CA LEU A 202 30.98 0.56 -7.40
C LEU A 202 31.49 0.97 -6.02
N LEU A 203 31.18 2.18 -5.56
CA LEU A 203 31.51 2.63 -4.22
C LEU A 203 30.87 1.72 -3.16
N SER A 204 29.61 1.33 -3.35
CA SER A 204 28.92 0.40 -2.45
C SER A 204 29.61 -0.97 -2.41
N LEU A 205 30.05 -1.49 -3.56
CA LEU A 205 30.83 -2.74 -3.64
C LEU A 205 32.21 -2.61 -2.97
N LEU A 206 32.89 -1.48 -3.17
CA LEU A 206 34.19 -1.21 -2.57
C LEU A 206 34.08 -1.12 -1.04
N ILE A 207 33.09 -0.40 -0.52
CA ILE A 207 32.82 -0.29 0.92
C ILE A 207 32.48 -1.66 1.51
N ALA A 208 31.65 -2.44 0.81
CA ALA A 208 31.34 -3.80 1.21
C ALA A 208 32.56 -4.74 1.20
N ASN A 209 33.67 -4.37 0.56
CA ASN A 209 34.90 -5.15 0.62
C ASN A 209 35.91 -4.58 1.63
N GLU A 210 36.21 -3.29 1.54
CA GLU A 210 37.24 -2.61 2.33
C GLU A 210 36.79 -2.21 3.74
N ARG A 211 35.50 -1.92 3.93
CA ARG A 211 34.94 -1.35 5.17
C ARG A 211 33.73 -2.14 5.65
N ASN A 212 33.86 -3.46 5.61
CA ASN A 212 32.86 -4.43 6.03
C ASN A 212 32.31 -4.21 7.46
N GLU A 213 33.12 -3.70 8.38
CA GLU A 213 32.68 -3.40 9.74
C GLU A 213 31.74 -2.19 9.78
N LEU A 214 32.07 -1.11 9.07
CA LEU A 214 31.25 0.10 8.98
C LEU A 214 29.90 -0.17 8.29
N GLU A 215 29.88 -0.99 7.24
CA GLU A 215 28.60 -1.35 6.59
C GLU A 215 27.74 -2.24 7.50
N ARG A 216 28.35 -3.17 8.25
CA ARG A 216 27.63 -3.97 9.26
C ARG A 216 27.06 -3.09 10.37
N GLU A 217 27.81 -2.11 10.84
CA GLU A 217 27.34 -1.14 11.83
C GLU A 217 26.18 -0.31 11.28
N ARG A 218 26.26 0.17 10.03
CA ARG A 218 25.18 0.90 9.35
C ARG A 218 23.89 0.08 9.24
N VAL A 219 24.00 -1.17 8.79
CA VAL A 219 22.85 -2.07 8.64
C VAL A 219 22.23 -2.37 10.00
N THR A 220 23.05 -2.58 11.04
CA THR A 220 22.57 -2.79 12.41
C THR A 220 21.85 -1.56 12.94
N LEU A 221 22.46 -0.38 12.81
CA LEU A 221 21.89 0.90 13.22
C LEU A 221 20.57 1.20 12.48
N ALA A 222 20.48 0.90 11.18
CA ALA A 222 19.26 1.07 10.40
C ALA A 222 18.14 0.15 10.88
N ARG A 223 18.48 -1.11 11.21
CA ARG A 223 17.53 -2.09 11.76
C ARG A 223 17.01 -1.67 13.14
N GLU A 224 17.91 -1.22 14.01
CA GLU A 224 17.55 -0.69 15.34
C GLU A 224 16.70 0.56 15.25
N THR A 225 17.05 1.50 14.37
CA THR A 225 16.27 2.72 14.13
C THR A 225 14.86 2.39 13.64
N THR A 226 14.72 1.41 12.74
CA THR A 226 13.40 0.96 12.26
C THR A 226 12.58 0.32 13.37
N LYS A 227 13.21 -0.53 14.20
CA LYS A 227 12.56 -1.13 15.38
C LYS A 227 12.10 -0.07 16.38
N ASN A 228 12.95 0.91 16.68
CA ASN A 228 12.65 2.00 17.60
C ASN A 228 11.51 2.87 17.08
N LYS A 229 11.50 3.22 15.78
CA LYS A 229 10.39 3.96 15.14
C LYS A 229 9.06 3.19 15.21
N ARG A 230 9.06 1.88 15.01
CA ARG A 230 7.85 1.05 15.18
C ARG A 230 7.37 1.05 16.63
N MET A 231 8.26 0.84 17.58
CA MET A 231 7.93 0.83 19.00
C MET A 231 7.38 2.18 19.48
N LEU A 232 7.90 3.30 18.96
CA LEU A 232 7.36 4.64 19.22
C LEU A 232 5.90 4.75 18.76
N LYS A 233 5.60 4.28 17.54
CA LYS A 233 4.24 4.29 16.99
C LYS A 233 3.28 3.40 17.79
N GLU A 234 3.71 2.21 18.17
CA GLU A 234 2.91 1.31 19.02
C GLU A 234 2.62 1.93 20.39
N LEU A 235 3.58 2.66 20.98
CA LEU A 235 3.36 3.38 22.24
C LEU A 235 2.36 4.53 22.07
N GLU A 236 2.41 5.26 20.95
CA GLU A 236 1.43 6.31 20.61
C GLU A 236 0.02 5.74 20.41
N ASP A 237 -0.11 4.65 19.65
CA ASP A 237 -1.39 3.98 19.40
C ASP A 237 -1.99 3.43 20.72
N ASN A 238 -1.17 2.81 21.57
CA ASN A 238 -1.59 2.33 22.89
C ASN A 238 -2.01 3.48 23.83
N LEU A 239 -1.35 4.62 23.76
CA LEU A 239 -1.71 5.82 24.53
C LEU A 239 -3.06 6.38 24.05
N LEU A 240 -3.30 6.43 22.74
CA LEU A 240 -4.56 6.87 22.14
C LEU A 240 -5.74 5.97 22.56
N ILE A 241 -5.55 4.65 22.53
CA ILE A 241 -6.58 3.67 22.95
C ILE A 241 -6.92 3.86 24.43
N LYS A 242 -5.91 4.03 25.29
CA LYS A 242 -6.13 4.21 26.73
C LYS A 242 -6.80 5.55 27.07
N LEU A 243 -6.52 6.60 26.31
CA LEU A 243 -7.16 7.92 26.48
C LEU A 243 -8.61 7.96 25.97
N THR A 244 -8.93 7.17 24.94
CA THR A 244 -10.27 7.12 24.34
C THR A 244 -11.21 6.16 25.08
N SER A 245 -10.70 5.10 25.71
CA SER A 245 -11.47 4.32 26.68
C SER A 245 -11.73 5.17 27.93
N SER A 246 -12.99 5.36 28.33
CA SER A 246 -13.42 6.10 29.52
C SER A 246 -13.01 5.43 30.86
N LEU A 247 -11.74 5.08 31.00
CA LEU A 247 -11.07 4.48 32.16
C LEU A 247 -10.18 5.50 32.89
N LEU A 248 -10.47 6.81 32.73
CA LEU A 248 -9.71 7.90 33.33
C LEU A 248 -9.80 7.96 34.87
N ASP A 249 -10.69 7.18 35.48
CA ASP A 249 -10.90 7.13 36.94
C ASP A 249 -10.00 6.12 37.65
N ASP A 250 -9.23 5.30 36.92
CA ASP A 250 -8.41 4.24 37.51
C ASP A 250 -6.95 4.74 37.75
N PRO A 251 -6.47 4.83 39.01
CA PRO A 251 -5.12 5.32 39.34
C PRO A 251 -4.00 4.55 38.62
N SER A 252 -4.25 3.29 38.27
CA SER A 252 -3.34 2.42 37.53
C SER A 252 -3.06 2.91 36.10
N VAL A 253 -4.00 3.63 35.48
CA VAL A 253 -3.84 4.16 34.11
C VAL A 253 -2.82 5.28 34.09
N VAL A 254 -2.78 6.13 35.12
CA VAL A 254 -1.82 7.23 35.25
C VAL A 254 -0.38 6.71 35.38
N GLU A 255 -0.16 5.64 36.14
CA GLU A 255 1.16 5.00 36.26
C GLU A 255 1.63 4.42 34.93
N VAL A 256 0.75 3.73 34.19
CA VAL A 256 1.09 3.17 32.88
C VAL A 256 1.30 4.27 31.83
N LEU A 257 0.55 5.38 31.88
CA LEU A 257 0.77 6.53 31.00
C LEU A 257 2.12 7.20 31.27
N ASN A 258 2.51 7.36 32.54
CA ASN A 258 3.82 7.91 32.90
C ASN A 258 4.96 6.97 32.49
N ALA A 259 4.79 5.66 32.66
CA ALA A 259 5.75 4.67 32.18
C ALA A 259 5.89 4.70 30.65
N ASN A 260 4.78 4.73 29.91
CA ASN A 260 4.78 4.83 28.45
C ASN A 260 5.42 6.14 27.97
N LYS A 261 5.12 7.27 28.62
CA LYS A 261 5.74 8.56 28.31
C LYS A 261 7.25 8.51 28.49
N ARG A 262 7.75 7.89 29.56
CA ARG A 262 9.19 7.74 29.82
C ARG A 262 9.89 6.88 28.77
N ILE A 263 9.28 5.73 28.41
CA ILE A 263 9.82 4.85 27.37
C ILE A 263 9.81 5.58 26.02
N ALA A 264 8.74 6.31 25.69
CA ALA A 264 8.65 7.08 24.46
C ALA A 264 9.73 8.18 24.37
N THR A 265 10.01 8.89 25.47
CA THR A 265 11.11 9.87 25.51
C THR A 265 12.48 9.22 25.30
N GLU A 266 12.74 8.08 25.95
CA GLU A 266 14.01 7.35 25.81
C GLU A 266 14.21 6.82 24.38
N VAL A 267 13.15 6.26 23.79
CA VAL A 267 13.18 5.79 22.40
C VAL A 267 13.41 6.95 21.43
N LYS A 268 12.78 8.11 21.69
CA LYS A 268 12.96 9.31 20.87
C LYS A 268 14.41 9.81 20.92
N GLU A 269 15.03 9.85 22.10
CA GLU A 269 16.44 10.18 22.25
C GLU A 269 17.34 9.20 21.49
N LYS A 270 17.09 7.90 21.60
CA LYS A 270 17.83 6.87 20.83
C LYS A 270 17.71 7.05 19.32
N VAL A 271 16.55 7.47 18.82
CA VAL A 271 16.35 7.76 17.39
C VAL A 271 17.16 8.99 16.95
N VAL A 272 17.25 10.04 17.79
CA VAL A 272 18.07 11.22 17.49
C VAL A 272 19.55 10.86 17.45
N ILE A 273 20.05 10.13 18.45
CA ILE A 273 21.45 9.66 18.48
C ILE A 273 21.76 8.79 17.26
N ALA A 274 20.83 7.91 16.87
CA ALA A 274 21.01 7.06 15.70
C ALA A 274 21.10 7.88 14.39
N GLU A 275 20.35 8.98 14.26
CA GLU A 275 20.42 9.84 13.06
C GLU A 275 21.74 10.63 13.01
N GLU A 276 22.26 11.09 14.16
CA GLU A 276 23.60 11.70 14.25
C GLU A 276 24.71 10.71 13.88
N THR A 277 24.64 9.49 14.41
CA THR A 277 25.60 8.41 14.09
C THR A 277 25.52 8.03 12.61
N LYS A 278 24.32 8.00 12.02
CA LYS A 278 24.13 7.78 10.58
C LYS A 278 24.79 8.87 9.75
N MET A 279 24.70 10.15 10.15
CA MET A 279 25.41 11.23 9.46
C MET A 279 26.94 11.05 9.55
N LYS A 280 27.47 10.72 10.74
CA LYS A 280 28.91 10.45 10.92
C LYS A 280 29.40 9.29 10.04
N ILE A 281 28.63 8.20 9.97
CA ILE A 281 28.92 7.07 9.09
C ILE A 281 28.88 7.49 7.62
N SER A 282 27.91 8.33 7.22
CA SER A 282 27.83 8.86 5.85
C SER A 282 29.04 9.72 5.49
N THR A 283 29.48 10.61 6.39
CA THR A 283 30.66 11.45 6.15
C THR A 283 31.97 10.68 6.16
N ALA A 284 32.04 9.56 6.89
CA ALA A 284 33.21 8.69 6.84
C ALA A 284 33.30 7.88 5.53
N ARG A 285 32.20 7.81 4.78
CA ARG A 285 32.03 7.01 3.56
C ARG A 285 32.37 7.78 2.29
N GLU A 286 32.12 9.10 2.29
CA GLU A 286 32.60 10.06 1.27
C GLU A 286 34.12 10.28 1.41
#